data_AF-F8PDQ4-F1
#
_entry.id   AF-F8PDQ4-F1
#
_cell.length_a   1.000
_cell.length_b   1.000
_cell.length_c   1.000
_cell.angle_alpha   90.00
_cell.angle_beta   90.00
_cell.angle_gamma   90.00
#
_symmetry.space_group_name_H-M   'P 1'
#
loop_
_entity.id
_entity.type
_entity.pdbx_description
1 polymer ?
#
loop_
_entity_poly.entity_id
_entity_poly.type
_entity_poly.pdbx_seq_one_letter_code
_entity_poly.pdbx_strand_id
1 'polypeptide(L)'
;MDKITLIWDIFYHYYLDDRASSLLLTQCQKLIKLSKSLNAWKSGPYASFLRMCTGHTLTELRRYWTLYAETGGFSLRKQQVLRQKFSTGVNSVRDKAAKVPHTLFSSRSAGPLSTHALSVLAEHF
;
A
#
# COMPACT_ATOMS: atom_id res chain seq x y z
N MET A 1 -17.47 -4.66 -13.81
CA MET A 1 -17.14 -4.28 -12.42
C MET A 1 -16.61 -2.87 -12.44
N ASP A 2 -17.15 -2.01 -11.58
CA ASP A 2 -16.81 -0.60 -11.51
C ASP A 2 -15.33 -0.43 -11.13
N LYS A 3 -14.61 0.44 -11.85
CA LYS A 3 -13.20 0.75 -11.61
C LYS A 3 -12.96 1.21 -10.18
N ILE A 4 -13.96 1.82 -9.56
CA ILE A 4 -13.94 2.25 -8.16
C ILE A 4 -13.75 1.07 -7.20
N THR A 5 -14.43 -0.06 -7.44
CA THR A 5 -14.28 -1.26 -6.61
C THR A 5 -12.85 -1.79 -6.65
N LEU A 6 -12.23 -1.86 -7.84
CA LEU A 6 -10.85 -2.31 -7.97
C LEU A 6 -9.85 -1.37 -7.28
N ILE A 7 -10.13 -0.07 -7.23
CA ILE A 7 -9.29 0.89 -6.48
C ILE A 7 -9.37 0.60 -4.98
N TRP A 8 -10.55 0.28 -4.47
CA TRP A 8 -10.72 -0.12 -3.07
C TRP A 8 -10.06 -1.46 -2.76
N ASP A 9 -10.14 -2.43 -3.67
CA ASP A 9 -9.44 -3.71 -3.53
C ASP A 9 -7.92 -3.49 -3.43
N ILE A 10 -7.35 -2.60 -4.24
CA ILE A 10 -5.92 -2.22 -4.16
C ILE A 10 -5.59 -1.58 -2.80
N PHE A 11 -6.47 -0.75 -2.26
CA PHE A 11 -6.22 -0.03 -1.02
C PHE A 11 -6.31 -0.92 0.23
N TYR A 12 -7.26 -1.87 0.25
CA TYR A 12 -7.56 -2.65 1.45
C TYR A 12 -6.98 -4.06 1.45
N HIS A 13 -6.84 -4.72 0.29
CA HIS A 13 -6.43 -6.12 0.28
C HIS A 13 -4.91 -6.27 0.33
N TYR A 14 -4.43 -7.08 1.26
CA TYR A 14 -3.02 -7.51 1.32
C TYR A 14 -2.62 -8.38 0.13
N TYR A 15 -3.56 -9.15 -0.41
CA TYR A 15 -3.36 -9.99 -1.59
C TYR A 15 -4.28 -9.51 -2.70
N LEU A 16 -3.68 -9.07 -3.80
CA LEU A 16 -4.42 -8.55 -4.94
C LEU A 16 -4.81 -9.67 -5.89
N ASP A 17 -6.03 -9.60 -6.42
CA ASP A 17 -6.44 -10.44 -7.55
C ASP A 17 -5.73 -9.96 -8.83
N ASP A 18 -5.84 -10.73 -9.91
CA ASP A 18 -5.15 -10.41 -11.16
C ASP A 18 -5.61 -9.08 -11.78
N ARG A 19 -6.88 -8.68 -11.55
CA ARG A 19 -7.48 -7.46 -12.12
C ARG A 19 -7.00 -6.21 -11.38
N ALA A 20 -7.05 -6.23 -10.06
CA ALA A 20 -6.51 -5.21 -9.18
C ALA A 20 -4.99 -5.08 -9.38
N SER A 21 -4.27 -6.19 -9.49
CA SER A 21 -2.83 -6.20 -9.81
C SER A 21 -2.55 -5.54 -11.15
N SER A 22 -3.28 -5.90 -12.21
CA SER A 22 -3.12 -5.30 -13.54
C SER A 22 -3.43 -3.80 -13.56
N LEU A 23 -4.46 -3.37 -12.83
CA LEU A 23 -4.80 -1.95 -12.67
C LEU A 23 -3.70 -1.19 -11.91
N LEU A 24 -3.17 -1.77 -10.84
CA LEU A 24 -2.07 -1.20 -10.06
C LEU A 24 -0.81 -1.03 -10.92
N LEU A 25 -0.41 -2.07 -11.67
CA LEU A 25 0.76 -2.01 -12.56
C LEU A 25 0.62 -0.90 -13.60
N THR A 26 -0.54 -0.81 -14.26
CA THR A 26 -0.83 0.24 -15.25
C THR A 26 -0.72 1.63 -14.63
N GLN A 27 -1.28 1.80 -13.43
CA GLN A 27 -1.23 3.07 -12.73
C GLN A 27 0.19 3.44 -12.27
N CYS A 28 0.96 2.49 -11.74
CA CYS A 28 2.35 2.70 -11.35
C CYS A 28 3.22 3.10 -12.56
N GLN A 29 3.09 2.44 -13.71
CA GLN A 29 3.80 2.80 -14.93
C GLN A 29 3.48 4.25 -15.38
N LYS A 30 2.22 4.67 -15.30
CA LYS A 30 1.82 6.06 -15.58
C LYS A 30 2.49 7.03 -14.61
N LEU A 31 2.46 6.73 -13.32
CA LEU A 31 3.03 7.61 -12.28
C LEU A 31 4.55 7.74 -12.43
N ILE A 32 5.28 6.65 -12.70
CA ILE A 32 6.73 6.65 -12.95
C ILE A 32 7.12 7.59 -14.10
N LYS A 33 6.30 7.64 -15.17
CA LYS A 33 6.55 8.53 -16.32
C LYS A 33 6.40 10.00 -15.96
N LEU A 34 5.47 10.33 -15.07
CA LEU A 34 5.17 11.70 -14.64
C LEU A 34 6.10 12.20 -13.53
N SER A 35 6.71 11.27 -12.77
CA SER A 35 7.51 11.59 -11.58
C SER A 35 9.01 11.73 -11.85
N LYS A 36 9.41 12.05 -13.08
CA LYS A 36 10.84 12.21 -13.45
C LYS A 36 11.51 13.39 -12.75
N SER A 37 10.75 14.45 -12.48
CA SER A 37 11.19 15.64 -11.75
C SER A 37 9.99 16.36 -11.15
N LEU A 38 10.23 17.29 -10.23
CA LEU A 38 9.16 18.12 -9.67
C LEU A 38 8.44 18.93 -10.75
N ASN A 39 9.16 19.43 -11.77
CA ASN A 39 8.56 20.19 -12.86
C ASN A 39 7.65 19.30 -13.71
N ALA A 40 8.08 18.08 -14.03
CA ALA A 40 7.26 17.11 -14.76
C ALA A 40 6.01 16.68 -13.97
N TRP A 41 6.14 16.56 -12.65
CA TRP A 41 5.00 16.28 -11.78
C TRP A 41 4.00 17.44 -11.75
N LYS A 42 4.50 18.67 -11.60
CA LYS A 42 3.71 19.90 -11.55
C LYS A 42 2.96 20.20 -12.85
N SER A 43 3.51 19.82 -14.00
CA SER A 43 2.82 19.93 -15.29
C SER A 43 1.86 18.76 -15.55
N GLY A 44 1.88 17.73 -14.72
CA GLY A 44 1.04 16.55 -14.86
C GLY A 44 -0.38 16.72 -14.32
N PRO A 45 -1.29 15.78 -14.65
CA PRO A 45 -2.71 15.86 -14.27
C PRO A 45 -2.96 15.71 -12.77
N TYR A 46 -1.96 15.23 -12.00
CA TYR A 46 -2.08 15.02 -10.55
C TYR A 46 -1.72 16.27 -9.74
N ALA A 47 -1.11 17.28 -10.36
CA ALA A 47 -0.61 18.46 -9.64
C ALA A 47 -1.72 19.31 -8.98
N SER A 48 -2.94 19.25 -9.51
CA SER A 48 -4.08 20.01 -9.00
C SER A 48 -4.52 19.54 -7.61
N PHE A 49 -4.43 18.24 -7.31
CA PHE A 49 -4.89 17.65 -6.05
C PHE A 49 -3.82 16.90 -5.26
N LEU A 50 -2.66 16.59 -5.85
CA LEU A 50 -1.54 15.93 -5.18
C LEU A 50 -0.25 16.71 -5.45
N ARG A 51 0.06 17.68 -4.59
CA ARG A 51 1.27 18.50 -4.68
C ARG A 51 2.43 17.83 -3.95
N MET A 52 3.59 17.79 -4.60
CA MET A 52 4.83 17.31 -3.97
C MET A 52 5.59 18.50 -3.38
N CYS A 53 5.74 18.51 -2.06
CA CYS A 53 6.46 19.58 -1.35
C CYS A 53 7.97 19.52 -1.60
N THR A 54 8.54 18.31 -1.68
CA THR A 54 9.98 18.11 -1.84
C THR A 54 10.28 17.11 -2.96
N GLY A 55 11.42 17.31 -3.64
CA GLY A 55 11.90 16.39 -4.67
C GLY A 55 12.23 15.02 -4.08
N HIS A 56 12.72 14.98 -2.83
CA HIS A 56 13.00 13.74 -2.11
C HIS A 56 11.75 12.85 -1.96
N THR A 57 10.61 13.41 -1.52
CA THR A 57 9.35 12.66 -1.43
C THR A 57 8.93 12.08 -2.78
N LEU A 58 9.05 12.87 -3.85
CA LEU A 58 8.72 12.42 -5.20
C LEU A 58 9.65 11.28 -5.68
N THR A 59 10.95 11.37 -5.38
CA THR A 59 11.92 10.32 -5.69
C THR A 59 11.59 9.02 -4.95
N GLU A 60 11.25 9.09 -3.67
CA GLU A 60 10.87 7.91 -2.90
C GLU A 60 9.57 7.29 -3.40
N LEU A 61 8.54 8.09 -3.69
CA LEU A 61 7.30 7.59 -4.28
C LEU A 61 7.55 6.92 -5.63
N ARG A 62 8.38 7.53 -6.48
CA ARG A 62 8.81 6.92 -7.74
C ARG A 62 9.49 5.58 -7.52
N ARG A 63 10.38 5.48 -6.53
CA ARG A 63 11.05 4.22 -6.17
C ARG A 63 10.03 3.13 -5.83
N TYR A 64 9.02 3.43 -5.01
CA TYR A 64 7.96 2.47 -4.68
C TYR A 64 7.12 2.08 -5.89
N TRP A 65 6.70 3.03 -6.73
CA TRP A 65 5.96 2.70 -7.95
C TRP A 65 6.78 1.82 -8.90
N THR A 66 8.08 2.04 -9.02
CA THR A 66 8.98 1.17 -9.78
C THR A 66 9.00 -0.24 -9.23
N LEU A 67 9.14 -0.40 -7.91
CA LEU A 67 9.10 -1.73 -7.27
C LEU A 67 7.80 -2.47 -7.56
N TYR A 68 6.66 -1.79 -7.50
CA TYR A 68 5.37 -2.39 -7.88
C TYR A 68 5.33 -2.75 -9.36
N ALA A 69 5.75 -1.85 -10.26
CA ALA A 69 5.75 -2.11 -11.70
C ALA A 69 6.64 -3.32 -12.07
N GLU A 70 7.75 -3.52 -11.38
CA GLU A 70 8.65 -4.66 -11.58
C GLU A 70 8.00 -6.01 -11.21
N THR A 71 7.02 -6.02 -10.29
CA THR A 71 6.32 -7.26 -9.90
C THR A 71 5.60 -7.93 -11.07
N GLY A 72 5.16 -7.15 -12.07
CA GLY A 72 4.53 -7.68 -13.28
C GLY A 72 5.47 -8.54 -14.13
N GLY A 73 6.79 -8.40 -13.98
CA GLY A 73 7.79 -9.19 -14.69
C GLY A 73 8.36 -10.35 -13.88
N PHE A 74 7.82 -10.65 -12.69
CA PHE A 74 8.35 -11.71 -11.84
C PHE A 74 7.97 -13.09 -12.38
N SER A 75 8.93 -14.01 -12.39
CA SER A 75 8.63 -15.42 -12.62
C SER A 75 7.74 -15.99 -11.51
N LEU A 76 7.00 -17.06 -11.81
CA LEU A 76 6.14 -17.74 -10.83
C LEU A 76 6.90 -18.09 -9.54
N ARG A 77 8.15 -18.55 -9.65
CA ARG A 77 9.02 -18.84 -8.51
C ARG A 77 9.28 -17.59 -7.66
N LYS A 78 9.58 -16.45 -8.28
CA LYS A 78 9.85 -15.19 -7.57
C LYS A 78 8.59 -14.65 -6.88
N GLN A 79 7.43 -14.78 -7.52
CA GLN A 79 6.13 -14.44 -6.93
C GLN A 79 5.81 -15.32 -5.71
N GLN A 80 6.05 -16.63 -5.80
CA GLN A 80 5.89 -17.56 -4.67
C GLN A 80 6.82 -17.23 -3.51
N VAL A 81 8.09 -16.94 -3.78
CA VAL A 81 9.06 -16.54 -2.74
C VAL A 81 8.63 -15.23 -2.08
N LEU A 82 8.15 -14.24 -2.84
CA LEU A 82 7.65 -12.98 -2.29
C LEU A 82 6.45 -13.23 -1.39
N ARG A 83 5.47 -14.02 -1.86
CA ARG A 83 4.29 -14.40 -1.07
C ARG A 83 4.67 -15.11 0.22
N GLN A 84 5.60 -16.06 0.16
CA GLN A 84 6.05 -16.79 1.35
C GLN A 84 6.75 -15.86 2.35
N LYS A 85 7.65 -14.98 1.88
CA LYS A 85 8.31 -14.00 2.75
C LYS A 85 7.31 -13.07 3.42
N PHE A 86 6.31 -12.60 2.68
CA PHE A 86 5.26 -11.76 3.22
C PHE A 86 4.45 -12.50 4.29
N SER A 87 3.94 -13.70 3.99
CA SER A 87 3.17 -14.51 4.95
C SER A 87 3.97 -14.85 6.21
N THR A 88 5.24 -15.22 6.08
CA THR A 88 6.12 -15.48 7.23
C THR A 88 6.33 -14.21 8.06
N GLY A 89 6.52 -13.05 7.42
CA GLY A 89 6.63 -11.76 8.11
C GLY A 89 5.38 -11.43 8.91
N VAL A 90 4.20 -11.53 8.27
CA VAL A 90 2.90 -11.28 8.92
C VAL A 90 2.67 -12.23 10.10
N ASN A 91 2.92 -13.53 9.91
CA ASN A 91 2.80 -14.51 10.99
C ASN A 91 3.75 -14.20 12.15
N SER A 92 5.00 -13.80 11.87
CA SER A 92 5.96 -13.45 12.92
C SER A 92 5.53 -12.24 13.74
N VAL A 93 4.86 -11.27 13.12
CA VAL A 93 4.30 -10.10 13.82
C VAL A 93 3.08 -10.52 14.64
N ARG A 94 2.19 -11.35 14.08
CA ARG A 94 1.03 -11.90 14.80
C ARG A 94 1.46 -12.67 16.04
N ASP A 95 2.44 -13.55 15.94
CA ASP A 95 2.93 -14.38 17.04
C ASP A 95 3.59 -13.54 18.14
N LYS A 96 4.20 -12.40 17.76
CA LYS A 96 4.71 -11.41 18.73
C LYS A 96 3.60 -10.60 19.37
N ALA A 97 2.61 -10.17 18.58
CA ALA A 97 1.46 -9.41 19.08
C ALA A 97 0.62 -10.22 20.06
N ALA A 98 0.45 -11.53 19.85
CA ALA A 98 -0.23 -12.43 20.76
C ALA A 98 0.45 -12.56 22.15
N LYS A 99 1.74 -12.23 22.23
CA LYS A 99 2.53 -12.26 23.48
C LYS A 99 2.61 -10.91 24.18
N VAL A 100 2.14 -9.83 23.54
CA VAL A 100 2.15 -8.48 24.11
C VAL A 100 0.74 -8.16 24.62
N PRO A 101 0.56 -7.87 25.92
CA PRO A 101 -0.73 -7.46 26.44
C PRO A 101 -1.13 -6.12 25.82
N HIS A 102 -2.19 -6.13 25.01
CA HIS A 102 -2.87 -4.96 24.43
C HIS A 102 -1.95 -3.97 23.69
N THR A 103 -1.86 -4.11 22.36
CA THR A 103 -1.21 -3.11 21.50
C THR A 103 -2.08 -1.84 21.43
N LEU A 104 -1.97 -0.96 22.44
CA LEU A 104 -2.74 0.29 22.55
C LEU A 104 -2.45 1.28 21.42
N PHE A 105 -1.35 1.10 20.68
CA PHE A 105 -0.88 2.05 19.66
C PHE A 105 -1.81 2.18 18.44
N SER A 106 -2.55 1.14 18.08
CA SER A 106 -3.49 1.16 16.94
C SER A 106 -4.70 2.06 17.21
N SER A 107 -5.03 2.31 18.48
CA SER A 107 -6.18 3.15 18.88
C SER A 107 -5.87 4.66 18.91
N ARG A 108 -4.61 5.07 18.75
CA ARG A 108 -4.21 6.49 18.91
C ARG A 108 -4.85 7.42 17.89
N SER A 109 -5.17 6.93 16.70
CA SER A 109 -5.88 7.71 15.67
C SER A 109 -7.36 7.94 16.00
N ALA A 110 -7.94 7.16 16.92
CA ALA A 110 -9.31 7.32 17.40
C ALA A 110 -9.43 8.37 18.53
N GLY A 111 -8.31 8.90 19.03
CA GLY A 111 -8.29 9.98 20.01
C GLY A 111 -9.11 9.63 21.28
N PRO A 112 -10.10 10.46 21.67
CA PRO A 112 -10.98 10.17 22.81
C PRO A 112 -11.75 8.85 22.71
N LEU A 113 -11.97 8.33 21.50
CA LEU A 113 -12.66 7.06 21.25
C LEU A 113 -11.69 5.86 21.19
N SER A 114 -10.42 6.04 21.56
CA SER A 114 -9.40 4.98 21.53
C SER A 114 -9.81 3.70 22.26
N THR A 115 -10.43 3.82 23.44
CA THR A 115 -10.94 2.68 24.21
C THR A 115 -12.08 1.95 23.51
N HIS A 116 -12.99 2.70 22.88
CA HIS A 116 -14.08 2.11 22.10
C HIS A 116 -13.58 1.47 20.80
N ALA A 117 -12.65 2.11 20.09
CA ALA A 117 -12.04 1.54 18.89
C ALA A 117 -11.33 0.21 19.19
N LEU A 118 -10.70 0.09 20.36
CA LEU A 118 -10.08 -1.16 20.79
C LEU A 118 -11.11 -2.29 20.94
N SER A 119 -12.28 -2.00 21.54
CA SER A 119 -13.36 -2.99 21.69
C SER A 119 -13.91 -3.47 20.35
N VAL A 120 -14.17 -2.55 19.41
CA VAL A 120 -14.72 -2.89 18.08
C VAL A 120 -13.72 -3.66 17.23
N LEU A 121 -12.44 -3.29 17.28
CA LEU A 121 -11.40 -3.99 16.52
C LEU A 121 -11.16 -5.41 17.05
N ALA A 122 -11.30 -5.64 18.36
CA ALA A 122 -11.20 -6.98 18.95
C ALA A 122 -12.34 -7.92 18.53
N GLU A 123 -13.50 -7.38 18.13
CA GLU A 123 -14.63 -8.16 17.63
C GLU A 123 -14.56 -8.45 16.12
N HIS A 124 -13.76 -7.68 15.38
CA HIS A 124 -13.72 -7.73 13.90
C HIS A 124 -12.56 -8.58 13.34
N PHE A 125 -11.56 -8.92 14.16
CA PHE A 125 -10.34 -9.65 13.79
C PHE A 125 -10.07 -10.82 14.73
#